data_AF-A0A4U0ULG2-F1
#
_entry.id   AF-A0A4U0ULG2-F1
#
_cell.length_a   1.000
_cell.length_b   1.000
_cell.length_c   1.000
_cell.angle_alpha   90.00
_cell.angle_beta   90.00
_cell.angle_gamma   90.00
#
_symmetry.space_group_name_H-M   'P 1'
#
loop_
_entity.id
_entity.type
_entity.pdbx_description
1 polymer ?
#
loop_
_entity_poly.entity_id
_entity_poly.type
_entity_poly.pdbx_seq_one_letter_code
_entity_poly.pdbx_strand_id
1 'polypeptide(L)'
;MSYNRHRHEQLRRLGVEQLPAIHTAPDWAEHRHAPHHPFNGDLPVRTMPVPGRRCPNCLSKGQTVWVIPGKHCPQCQTAVS
;
A
#
# COMPACT_ATOMS: atom_id res chain seq x y z
N MET A 1 -22.27 17.01 5.94
CA MET A 1 -22.89 16.20 4.86
C MET A 1 -24.32 15.89 5.26
N SER A 2 -25.33 16.46 4.58
CA SER A 2 -26.73 16.24 4.96
C SER A 2 -27.17 14.84 4.56
N TYR A 3 -27.65 14.06 5.54
CA TYR A 3 -28.14 12.71 5.36
C TYR A 3 -29.56 12.76 4.78
N ASN A 4 -29.68 12.64 3.46
CA ASN A 4 -30.99 12.66 2.79
C ASN A 4 -31.66 11.28 2.89
N ARG A 5 -32.89 11.22 3.42
CA ARG A 5 -33.68 9.99 3.64
C ARG A 5 -33.81 9.12 2.39
N HIS A 6 -34.02 9.74 1.24
CA HIS A 6 -34.17 9.02 -0.03
C HIS A 6 -32.89 8.27 -0.41
N ARG A 7 -31.73 8.92 -0.23
CA ARG A 7 -30.42 8.32 -0.50
C ARG A 7 -30.16 7.11 0.39
N HIS A 8 -30.56 7.17 1.67
CA HIS A 8 -30.39 6.05 2.59
C HIS A 8 -31.22 4.83 2.17
N GLU A 9 -32.48 5.03 1.79
CA GLU A 9 -33.34 3.93 1.32
C GLU A 9 -32.78 3.25 0.06
N GLN A 10 -32.20 4.03 -0.85
CA GLN A 10 -31.54 3.51 -2.05
C GLN A 10 -30.32 2.65 -1.71
N LEU A 11 -29.48 3.09 -0.77
CA LEU A 11 -28.30 2.31 -0.33
C LEU A 11 -28.71 0.97 0.30
N ARG A 12 -29.77 0.97 1.12
CA ARG A 12 -30.32 -0.26 1.72
C ARG A 12 -30.82 -1.25 0.67
N ARG A 13 -31.50 -0.78 -0.39
CA ARG A 13 -31.98 -1.65 -1.49
C ARG A 13 -30.84 -2.33 -2.26
N LEU A 14 -29.68 -1.67 -2.33
CA LEU A 14 -28.48 -2.20 -2.99
C LEU A 14 -27.64 -3.11 -2.09
N GLY A 15 -28.05 -3.34 -0.84
CA GLY A 15 -27.27 -4.12 0.13
C GLY A 15 -26.01 -3.41 0.61
N VAL A 16 -25.92 -2.09 0.46
CA VAL A 16 -24.77 -1.30 0.94
C VAL A 16 -25.01 -0.92 2.39
N GLU A 17 -24.25 -1.53 3.29
CA GLU A 17 -24.29 -1.22 4.73
C GLU A 17 -23.37 -0.04 5.05
N GLN A 18 -23.82 0.84 5.96
CA GLN A 18 -22.96 1.90 6.46
C GLN A 18 -21.99 1.33 7.48
N LEU A 19 -20.69 1.47 7.21
CA LEU A 19 -19.65 1.18 8.19
C LEU A 19 -19.77 2.14 9.38
N PRO A 20 -19.38 1.69 10.60
CA PRO A 20 -19.36 2.56 11.77
C PRO A 20 -18.53 3.81 11.50
N ALA A 21 -18.97 4.95 12.04
CA ALA A 21 -18.20 6.18 11.93
C ALA A 21 -16.83 5.96 12.57
N ILE A 22 -15.75 6.30 11.86
CA ILE A 22 -14.41 6.30 12.44
C ILE A 22 -14.44 7.31 13.57
N HIS A 23 -14.33 6.83 14.80
CA HIS A 23 -14.27 7.67 15.99
C HIS A 23 -13.05 8.60 15.85
N THR A 24 -13.27 9.91 15.73
CA THR A 24 -12.22 10.94 15.79
C THR A 24 -11.89 11.33 17.23
N ALA A 25 -12.43 10.62 18.22
CA ALA A 25 -11.96 10.73 19.58
C ALA A 25 -10.44 10.49 19.59
N PRO A 26 -9.65 11.30 20.30
CA PRO A 26 -8.22 11.13 20.38
C PRO A 26 -7.90 9.89 21.23
N ASP A 27 -8.07 8.71 20.65
CA ASP A 27 -7.64 7.44 21.24
C ASP A 27 -6.11 7.37 21.43
N TRP A 28 -5.38 8.33 20.82
CA TRP A 28 -3.96 8.52 21.06
C TRP A 28 -3.61 8.97 22.50
N ALA A 29 -4.58 9.46 23.30
CA ALA A 29 -4.31 9.96 24.65
C ALA A 29 -4.19 8.85 25.71
N GLU A 30 -4.96 7.76 25.59
CA GLU A 30 -4.89 6.62 26.52
C GLU A 30 -3.88 5.55 26.07
N HIS A 31 -3.60 5.46 24.77
CA HIS A 31 -2.57 4.58 24.23
C HIS A 31 -1.15 5.18 24.31
N ARG A 32 -0.86 6.03 25.31
CA ARG A 32 0.51 6.21 25.81
C ARG A 32 0.89 5.00 26.67
N HIS A 33 0.72 3.80 26.13
CA HIS A 33 1.64 2.74 26.51
C HIS A 33 2.98 3.19 25.96
N ALA A 34 3.87 3.64 26.84
CA ALA A 34 5.29 3.64 26.53
C ALA A 34 5.59 2.30 25.83
N PRO A 35 6.38 2.25 24.76
CA PRO A 35 6.76 0.98 24.19
C PRO A 35 7.44 0.17 25.29
N HIS A 36 6.72 -0.76 25.93
CA HIS A 36 7.24 -1.61 26.99
C HIS A 36 8.13 -2.73 26.43
N HIS A 37 8.41 -2.67 25.13
CA HIS A 37 9.45 -3.49 24.53
C HIS A 37 10.70 -2.63 24.38
N PRO A 38 11.80 -2.93 25.09
CA PRO A 38 13.09 -2.45 24.63
C PRO A 38 13.22 -2.87 23.17
N PHE A 39 13.56 -1.91 22.32
CA PHE A 39 13.90 -2.18 20.93
C PHE A 39 15.20 -3.01 20.95
N ASN A 40 15.08 -4.31 21.23
CA ASN A 40 16.17 -5.24 20.99
C ASN A 40 16.39 -5.17 19.48
N GLY A 41 17.55 -4.65 19.07
CA GLY A 41 17.95 -4.46 17.67
C GLY A 41 18.07 -5.76 16.86
N ASP A 42 17.51 -6.86 17.37
CA ASP A 42 17.49 -8.20 16.81
C ASP A 42 16.15 -8.53 16.11
N LEU A 43 15.37 -7.53 15.71
CA LEU A 43 14.37 -7.77 14.66
C LEU A 43 15.17 -8.11 13.40
N PRO A 44 15.07 -9.35 12.84
CA PRO A 44 15.74 -9.65 11.60
C PRO A 44 15.03 -8.86 10.50
N VAL A 45 15.45 -7.61 10.30
CA VAL A 45 15.20 -6.86 9.08
C VAL A 45 15.86 -7.68 8.00
N ARG A 46 15.12 -8.64 7.45
CA ARG A 46 15.49 -9.32 6.23
C ARG A 46 15.60 -8.20 5.22
N THR A 47 16.82 -7.85 4.83
CA THR A 47 17.09 -6.99 3.69
C THR A 47 16.61 -7.74 2.46
N MET A 48 15.30 -7.80 2.26
CA MET A 48 14.72 -8.29 1.03
C MET A 48 15.06 -7.22 -0.01
N PRO A 49 15.96 -7.50 -0.97
CA PRO A 49 16.21 -6.55 -2.02
C PRO A 49 14.88 -6.28 -2.71
N VAL A 50 14.59 -5.00 -2.95
CA VAL A 50 13.41 -4.59 -3.73
C VAL A 50 13.45 -5.40 -5.03
N PRO A 51 12.41 -6.19 -5.35
CA PRO A 51 12.47 -7.23 -6.39
C PRO A 51 12.50 -6.69 -7.82
N GLY A 52 12.84 -5.40 -8.02
CA GLY A 52 12.93 -4.76 -9.32
C GLY A 52 14.37 -4.65 -9.81
N ARG A 53 14.59 -4.90 -11.09
CA ARG A 53 15.84 -4.58 -11.81
C ARG A 53 15.53 -3.56 -12.92
N ARG A 54 16.46 -2.65 -13.21
CA ARG A 54 16.32 -1.72 -14.35
C ARG A 54 16.50 -2.47 -15.66
N CYS A 55 15.62 -2.23 -16.64
CA CYS A 55 15.77 -2.79 -17.98
C CYS A 55 17.05 -2.26 -18.64
N PRO A 56 17.98 -3.13 -19.08
CA PRO A 56 19.26 -2.69 -19.65
C PRO A 56 19.11 -1.95 -20.99
N ASN A 57 18.14 -2.35 -21.83
CA ASN A 57 17.89 -1.73 -23.14
C ASN A 57 17.19 -0.37 -23.04
N CYS A 58 16.33 -0.19 -22.03
CA CYS A 58 15.76 1.14 -21.76
C CYS A 58 16.82 2.05 -21.16
N LEU A 59 17.67 1.51 -20.27
CA LEU A 59 18.73 2.26 -19.61
C LEU A 59 19.76 2.80 -20.60
N SER A 60 20.14 2.02 -21.62
CA SER A 60 21.04 2.49 -22.69
C SER A 60 20.46 3.62 -23.53
N LYS A 61 19.13 3.76 -23.55
CA LYS A 61 18.39 4.85 -24.20
C LYS A 61 18.10 6.04 -23.25
N GLY A 62 18.65 6.01 -22.03
CA GLY A 62 18.41 7.04 -21.01
C GLY A 62 17.07 6.93 -20.29
N GLN A 63 16.33 5.84 -20.48
CA GLN A 63 15.04 5.61 -19.83
C GLN A 63 15.16 4.65 -18.65
N THR A 64 14.61 5.02 -17.49
CA THR A 64 14.59 4.15 -16.32
C THR A 64 13.26 3.40 -16.22
N VAL A 65 13.26 2.12 -16.59
CA VAL A 65 12.09 1.22 -16.47
C VAL A 65 12.46 0.08 -15.52
N TRP A 66 11.66 -0.12 -14.46
CA TRP A 66 11.83 -1.20 -13.50
C TRP A 66 11.02 -2.43 -13.91
N VAL A 67 11.65 -3.59 -13.86
CA VAL A 67 11.11 -4.86 -14.33
C VAL A 67 11.37 -5.93 -13.27
N ILE A 68 10.41 -6.84 -13.09
CA ILE A 68 10.59 -8.03 -12.26
C ILE A 68 11.57 -8.99 -12.96
N PRO A 69 12.65 -9.45 -12.32
CA PRO A 69 13.56 -10.46 -12.89
C PRO A 69 12.81 -11.71 -13.35
N GLY A 70 13.19 -12.25 -14.50
CA GLY A 70 12.51 -13.34 -15.19
C GLY A 70 11.31 -12.91 -16.04
N LYS A 71 11.03 -11.61 -16.17
CA LYS A 71 9.96 -11.07 -17.03
C LYS A 71 10.52 -10.18 -18.15
N HIS A 72 9.70 -9.97 -19.17
CA HIS A 72 10.02 -9.06 -20.27
C HIS A 72 9.67 -7.61 -19.89
N CYS A 73 10.51 -6.67 -20.32
CA CYS A 73 10.27 -5.24 -20.12
C CYS A 73 9.00 -4.81 -20.88
N PRO A 74 8.05 -4.11 -20.23
CA PRO A 74 6.79 -3.71 -20.88
C PRO A 74 7.00 -2.73 -22.04
N GLN A 75 8.09 -1.95 -22.01
CA GLN A 75 8.35 -0.89 -22.98
C GLN A 75 9.08 -1.38 -24.24
N CYS A 76 10.02 -2.33 -24.09
CA CYS A 76 10.89 -2.76 -25.19
C CYS A 76 10.97 -4.28 -25.36
N GLN A 77 10.18 -5.03 -24.59
CA GLN A 77 10.10 -6.50 -24.62
C GLN A 77 11.43 -7.23 -24.36
N THR A 78 12.46 -6.53 -23.90
CA THR A 78 13.74 -7.14 -23.53
C THR A 78 13.56 -7.99 -22.27
N ALA A 79 13.97 -9.26 -22.32
CA ALA A 79 13.98 -10.13 -21.15
C ALA A 79 14.95 -9.57 -20.09
N VAL A 80 14.48 -9.40 -18.86
CA VAL A 80 15.30 -8.95 -17.73
C VAL A 80 15.47 -10.14 -16.80
N SER A 81 16.65 -10.77 -16.82
CA SER A 81 17.08 -11.75 -15.81
C SER A 81 17.70 -11.06 -14.61
#